data_AF-A0ABD3IEI5-F1
#
_entry.id   AF-A0ABD3IEI5-F1
#
_cell.length_a   1.000
_cell.length_b   1.000
_cell.length_c   1.000
_cell.angle_alpha   90.00
_cell.angle_beta   90.00
_cell.angle_gamma   90.00
#
_symmetry.space_group_name_H-M   'P 1'
#
loop_
_entity.id
_entity.type
_entity.pdbx_description
1 polymer ?
#
loop_
_entity_poly.entity_id
_entity_poly.type
_entity_poly.pdbx_seq_one_letter_code
_entity_poly.pdbx_strand_id
1 'polypeptide(L)'
;MVFYPEDGLTKTKGMTFGGPWQSCFDNSDKKSSTKPALKVGECSQLLVEEQAAREEVARCARSPAGRKESVQFHPPAASMPNRIIVPLRRRLNKDGECGTISSMDALEEAIARWRKGEWPDFEAESYTEARDLLMIPLFAVFFFSVRYILDTSLFDSLGRRSIYGKSDLSSPKGVSEAEKDLLRKKLVKFKESAWKMSYFLTATIVSLVVSYNEPYFFDTKMFWRGPGPHIWPDQKAKLKLKLLYGFAGGFYAYSIFALIFWETRRKDFGVSMCHHIATEALIIFSYLARFARPGSVILAIHDASDIFLEIGKLTKYSGYEIIPSISFVMFALSWIILRLMLYPLWIIRSTSIEVLSILDRNYKNGPLLYYTFNTLLISLFVLHIYWWILIWRMIVRQVQDRGKVSDDVRSDDDDDDEEKED
;
A
#
# COMPACT_ATOMS: atom_id res chain seq x y z
N MET A 1 48.03 -24.60 -28.94
CA MET A 1 48.69 -25.89 -28.67
C MET A 1 48.40 -26.19 -27.21
N VAL A 2 47.47 -27.06 -26.83
CA VAL A 2 47.13 -28.44 -27.25
C VAL A 2 45.59 -28.57 -27.14
N PHE A 3 44.83 -28.68 -28.23
CA PHE A 3 44.29 -29.88 -28.89
C PHE A 3 43.23 -30.70 -28.10
N TYR A 4 42.01 -30.66 -28.66
CA TYR A 4 40.70 -31.33 -28.45
C TYR A 4 40.71 -32.88 -28.57
N PRO A 5 39.63 -33.64 -28.23
CA PRO A 5 38.34 -33.76 -29.00
C PRO A 5 37.08 -33.65 -28.09
N GLU A 6 35.95 -33.01 -28.42
CA GLU A 6 34.95 -33.15 -29.51
C GLU A 6 34.43 -34.57 -29.77
N ASP A 7 33.19 -34.82 -29.36
CA ASP A 7 32.12 -35.64 -29.97
C ASP A 7 30.84 -35.36 -29.13
N GLY A 8 29.62 -35.16 -29.60
CA GLY A 8 28.99 -35.37 -30.90
C GLY A 8 27.53 -35.82 -30.69
N LEU A 9 26.58 -34.93 -30.97
CA LEU A 9 25.23 -35.15 -31.54
C LEU A 9 24.19 -36.14 -30.93
N THR A 10 23.07 -35.53 -30.47
CA THR A 10 21.64 -35.85 -30.75
C THR A 10 21.06 -37.27 -30.57
N LYS A 11 20.02 -37.40 -29.72
CA LYS A 11 18.64 -37.77 -30.15
C LYS A 11 17.63 -37.80 -28.99
N THR A 12 16.42 -37.38 -29.31
CA THR A 12 15.18 -37.47 -28.54
C THR A 12 14.60 -38.89 -28.54
N LYS A 13 14.08 -39.34 -27.38
CA LYS A 13 12.76 -39.99 -27.14
C LYS A 13 12.79 -40.90 -25.89
N GLY A 14 11.87 -40.61 -24.97
CA GLY A 14 10.90 -41.55 -24.38
C GLY A 14 11.37 -42.66 -23.44
N MET A 15 10.92 -42.58 -22.18
CA MET A 15 10.28 -43.64 -21.35
C MET A 15 10.48 -43.27 -19.87
N THR A 16 9.50 -42.65 -19.20
CA THR A 16 8.40 -43.26 -18.43
C THR A 16 8.84 -44.31 -17.40
N PHE A 17 8.71 -43.97 -16.12
CA PHE A 17 8.42 -44.90 -15.03
C PHE A 17 7.18 -44.38 -14.28
N GLY A 18 6.08 -45.13 -14.39
CA GLY A 18 4.91 -45.06 -13.50
C GLY A 18 5.16 -45.84 -12.21
N GLY A 19 4.29 -45.85 -11.19
CA GLY A 19 2.94 -45.30 -11.02
C GLY A 19 2.70 -44.99 -9.51
N PRO A 20 1.51 -45.20 -8.90
CA PRO A 20 0.23 -45.67 -9.43
C PRO A 20 -0.93 -44.67 -9.16
N TRP A 21 -1.50 -44.11 -10.22
CA TRP A 21 -2.80 -43.43 -10.19
C TRP A 21 -3.56 -43.75 -11.48
N GLN A 22 -4.08 -44.97 -11.65
CA GLN A 22 -5.22 -45.20 -12.56
C GLN A 22 -5.79 -46.62 -12.43
N SER A 23 -6.88 -46.72 -11.67
CA SER A 23 -8.09 -47.55 -11.89
C SER A 23 -8.98 -47.24 -10.67
N CYS A 24 -10.23 -46.80 -10.75
CA CYS A 24 -11.27 -47.07 -11.74
C CYS A 24 -12.11 -45.82 -11.99
N PHE A 25 -12.08 -45.32 -13.23
CA PHE A 25 -13.26 -44.76 -13.89
C PHE A 25 -13.87 -45.92 -14.66
N ASP A 26 -14.80 -46.64 -14.05
CA ASP A 26 -15.74 -47.51 -14.78
C ASP A 26 -16.93 -47.85 -13.87
N ASN A 27 -17.99 -47.04 -13.96
CA ASN A 27 -19.40 -47.43 -13.75
C ASN A 27 -20.30 -46.19 -13.92
N SER A 28 -20.49 -45.78 -15.16
CA SER A 28 -21.78 -45.27 -15.58
C SER A 28 -22.73 -46.46 -15.77
N ASP A 29 -23.98 -46.27 -15.34
CA ASP A 29 -25.14 -47.16 -15.50
C ASP A 29 -25.35 -48.27 -14.47
N LYS A 30 -26.02 -47.91 -13.36
CA LYS A 30 -27.17 -48.68 -12.83
C LYS A 30 -28.08 -47.80 -11.96
N LYS A 31 -29.35 -47.76 -12.38
CA LYS A 31 -30.51 -47.19 -11.66
C LYS A 31 -30.68 -47.83 -10.28
N SER A 32 -30.90 -47.03 -9.23
CA SER A 32 -31.94 -47.28 -8.21
C SER A 32 -32.18 -46.08 -7.31
N SER A 33 -33.35 -45.46 -7.46
CA SER A 33 -34.29 -45.06 -6.40
C SER A 33 -33.73 -44.91 -4.97
N THR A 34 -33.69 -43.68 -4.45
CA THR A 34 -34.34 -43.26 -3.19
C THR A 34 -34.25 -41.74 -3.03
N LYS A 35 -35.41 -41.06 -3.01
CA LYS A 35 -35.57 -39.66 -2.56
C LYS A 35 -35.72 -39.64 -1.04
N PRO A 36 -35.24 -38.62 -0.31
CA PRO A 36 -35.89 -38.20 0.93
C PRO A 36 -37.01 -37.20 0.60
N ALA A 37 -38.20 -37.49 1.13
CA ALA A 37 -39.40 -36.70 0.99
C ALA A 37 -39.28 -35.34 1.69
N LEU A 38 -39.55 -34.24 0.96
CA LEU A 38 -39.97 -32.98 1.56
C LEU A 38 -41.38 -33.17 2.16
N LYS A 39 -41.56 -32.74 3.41
CA LYS A 39 -42.83 -32.85 4.14
C LYS A 39 -43.90 -31.96 3.49
N VAL A 40 -45.08 -32.53 3.28
CA VAL A 40 -46.29 -31.94 2.68
C VAL A 40 -46.94 -30.82 3.55
N GLY A 41 -46.23 -30.31 4.57
CA GLY A 41 -46.72 -29.26 5.47
C GLY A 41 -46.35 -27.83 5.06
N GLU A 42 -45.25 -27.63 4.31
CA GLU A 42 -44.73 -26.28 4.00
C GLU A 42 -45.34 -25.66 2.73
N CYS A 43 -45.95 -26.47 1.86
CA CYS A 43 -46.57 -25.98 0.62
C CYS A 43 -47.97 -25.37 0.85
N SER A 44 -48.65 -25.75 1.93
CA SER A 44 -49.97 -25.19 2.29
C SER A 44 -49.88 -23.84 2.99
N GLN A 45 -48.77 -23.49 3.65
CA GLN A 45 -48.57 -22.16 4.25
C GLN A 45 -48.22 -21.11 3.19
N LEU A 46 -47.40 -21.47 2.20
CA LEU A 46 -47.00 -20.56 1.12
C LEU A 46 -48.17 -20.14 0.22
N LEU A 47 -49.16 -21.01 0.01
CA LEU A 47 -50.36 -20.68 -0.79
C LEU A 47 -51.37 -19.78 -0.03
N VAL A 48 -51.42 -19.87 1.31
CA VAL A 48 -52.29 -19.01 2.13
C VAL A 48 -51.71 -17.60 2.25
N GLU A 49 -50.39 -17.47 2.38
CA GLU A 49 -49.70 -16.17 2.42
C GLU A 49 -49.74 -15.45 1.06
N GLU A 50 -49.69 -16.17 -0.06
CA GLU A 50 -49.80 -15.58 -1.41
C GLU A 50 -51.22 -15.07 -1.71
N GLN A 51 -52.27 -15.74 -1.19
CA GLN A 51 -53.65 -15.26 -1.33
C GLN A 51 -53.94 -14.04 -0.44
N ALA A 52 -53.41 -14.00 0.78
CA ALA A 52 -53.55 -12.85 1.68
C ALA A 52 -52.86 -11.59 1.13
N ALA A 53 -51.67 -11.73 0.52
CA ALA A 53 -50.95 -10.62 -0.11
C ALA A 53 -51.67 -10.06 -1.34
N ARG A 54 -52.35 -10.90 -2.12
CA ARG A 54 -53.13 -10.46 -3.30
C ARG A 54 -54.42 -9.70 -2.92
N GLU A 55 -55.05 -10.04 -1.80
CA GLU A 55 -56.23 -9.34 -1.30
C GLU A 55 -55.91 -7.96 -0.68
N GLU A 56 -54.76 -7.78 -0.03
CA GLU A 56 -54.33 -6.47 0.49
C GLU A 56 -53.94 -5.50 -0.63
N VAL A 57 -53.24 -5.97 -1.67
CA VAL A 57 -52.90 -5.15 -2.85
C VAL A 57 -54.17 -4.68 -3.58
N ALA A 58 -55.21 -5.52 -3.66
CA ALA A 58 -56.51 -5.18 -4.23
C ALA A 58 -57.37 -4.25 -3.34
N ARG A 59 -57.04 -4.11 -2.05
CA ARG A 59 -57.69 -3.20 -1.09
C ARG A 59 -57.05 -1.81 -1.12
N CYS A 60 -55.72 -1.72 -1.26
CA CYS A 60 -55.01 -0.45 -1.44
C CYS A 60 -55.34 0.25 -2.76
N ALA A 61 -55.66 -0.48 -3.82
CA ALA A 61 -56.03 0.09 -5.12
C ALA A 61 -57.43 0.76 -5.16
N ARG A 62 -58.22 0.67 -4.08
CA ARG A 62 -59.61 1.17 -4.03
C ARG A 62 -59.88 2.27 -2.99
N SER A 63 -58.85 2.87 -2.40
CA SER A 63 -59.04 3.93 -1.41
C SER A 63 -58.92 5.34 -2.02
N PRO A 64 -59.92 6.23 -1.86
CA PRO A 64 -59.82 7.61 -2.32
C PRO A 64 -58.79 8.40 -1.49
N ALA A 65 -58.10 9.32 -2.16
CA ALA A 65 -57.05 10.15 -1.60
C ALA A 65 -57.44 10.83 -0.27
N GLY A 66 -56.58 10.70 0.75
CA GLY A 66 -56.50 11.63 1.87
C GLY A 66 -56.54 11.04 3.27
N ARG A 67 -55.45 10.42 3.74
CA ARG A 67 -55.00 10.52 5.15
C ARG A 67 -53.58 9.98 5.30
N LYS A 68 -52.73 10.75 6.00
CA LYS A 68 -51.38 10.32 6.43
C LYS A 68 -51.52 9.35 7.60
N GLU A 69 -50.93 8.17 7.50
CA GLU A 69 -50.52 7.36 8.66
C GLU A 69 -49.31 6.51 8.28
N SER A 70 -48.30 6.50 9.17
CA SER A 70 -47.03 5.80 9.04
C SER A 70 -47.17 4.36 9.56
N VAL A 71 -46.87 3.37 8.72
CA VAL A 71 -46.70 1.97 9.14
C VAL A 71 -45.34 1.48 8.65
N GLN A 72 -44.47 1.07 9.59
CA GLN A 72 -43.19 0.41 9.32
C GLN A 72 -43.42 -1.11 9.17
N PHE A 73 -42.84 -1.72 8.14
CA PHE A 73 -42.68 -3.17 8.01
C PHE A 73 -41.25 -3.50 7.55
N HIS A 74 -40.59 -4.42 8.24
CA HIS A 74 -39.31 -5.04 7.86
C HIS A 74 -39.56 -6.36 7.10
N PRO A 75 -38.91 -6.64 5.95
CA PRO A 75 -38.90 -7.97 5.35
C PRO A 75 -37.57 -8.73 5.56
N PRO A 76 -37.57 -10.07 5.48
CA PRO A 76 -36.39 -10.93 5.63
C PRO A 76 -35.58 -11.05 4.33
N ALA A 77 -34.31 -11.42 4.47
CA ALA A 77 -33.34 -11.51 3.37
C ALA A 77 -33.35 -12.87 2.64
N ALA A 78 -33.33 -12.87 1.29
CA ALA A 78 -32.59 -13.83 0.46
C ALA A 78 -32.51 -13.45 -1.05
N SER A 79 -31.26 -13.51 -1.57
CA SER A 79 -30.76 -13.77 -2.94
C SER A 79 -30.93 -12.80 -4.14
N MET A 80 -29.89 -11.97 -4.35
CA MET A 80 -29.08 -11.66 -5.58
C MET A 80 -29.72 -11.07 -6.87
N PRO A 81 -28.93 -10.40 -7.77
CA PRO A 81 -28.03 -9.26 -7.61
C PRO A 81 -28.35 -8.13 -8.64
N ASN A 82 -27.57 -7.04 -8.66
CA ASN A 82 -27.67 -5.86 -9.53
C ASN A 82 -28.85 -4.92 -9.27
N ARG A 83 -28.71 -4.09 -8.22
CA ARG A 83 -28.99 -2.66 -8.30
C ARG A 83 -28.20 -1.96 -7.21
N ILE A 84 -27.32 -1.06 -7.65
CA ILE A 84 -26.67 -0.09 -6.78
C ILE A 84 -27.80 0.75 -6.16
N ILE A 85 -28.13 0.51 -4.90
CA ILE A 85 -28.85 1.49 -4.09
C ILE A 85 -27.78 2.20 -3.26
N VAL A 86 -27.15 3.21 -3.87
CA VAL A 86 -26.50 4.25 -3.07
C VAL A 86 -27.63 4.91 -2.27
N PRO A 87 -27.55 5.05 -0.95
CA PRO A 87 -28.28 6.12 -0.30
C PRO A 87 -27.56 7.41 -0.70
N LEU A 88 -27.73 7.85 -1.95
CA LEU A 88 -27.52 9.25 -2.29
C LEU A 88 -28.54 9.97 -1.43
N ARG A 89 -28.04 10.72 -0.45
CA ARG A 89 -28.85 11.62 0.37
C ARG A 89 -29.42 12.69 -0.56
N ARG A 90 -30.49 12.34 -1.28
CA ARG A 90 -31.23 13.25 -2.15
C ARG A 90 -31.97 14.23 -1.25
N ARG A 91 -31.43 15.44 -1.09
CA ARG A 91 -32.25 16.57 -0.64
C ARG A 91 -33.10 17.00 -1.82
N LEU A 92 -34.41 17.10 -1.59
CA LEU A 92 -35.31 17.81 -2.48
C LEU A 92 -34.92 19.29 -2.44
N ASN A 93 -34.56 19.87 -3.59
CA ASN A 93 -34.55 21.32 -3.73
C ASN A 93 -35.98 21.88 -3.60
N LYS A 94 -36.11 23.17 -3.33
CA LYS A 94 -37.41 23.86 -3.14
C LYS A 94 -38.38 23.69 -4.33
N ASP A 95 -37.88 23.26 -5.48
CA ASP A 95 -38.64 23.07 -6.72
C ASP A 95 -38.95 21.59 -7.05
N GLY A 96 -38.68 20.65 -6.13
CA GLY A 96 -39.11 19.25 -6.27
C GLY A 96 -38.29 18.38 -7.23
N GLU A 97 -37.22 18.91 -7.83
CA GLU A 97 -36.34 18.12 -8.70
C GLU A 97 -35.25 17.37 -7.91
N CYS A 98 -35.00 16.12 -8.34
CA CYS A 98 -33.94 15.28 -7.81
C CYS A 98 -32.58 15.66 -8.44
N GLY A 99 -31.97 16.73 -7.94
CA GLY A 99 -30.62 17.13 -8.36
C GLY A 99 -29.53 16.25 -7.75
N THR A 100 -28.52 15.91 -8.55
CA THR A 100 -27.22 15.45 -8.04
C THR A 100 -26.51 16.62 -7.36
N ILE A 101 -26.11 16.45 -6.10
CA ILE A 101 -25.30 17.43 -5.37
C ILE A 101 -24.02 17.69 -6.17
N SER A 102 -23.75 18.95 -6.53
CA SER A 102 -22.50 19.32 -7.20
C SER A 102 -21.31 19.05 -6.28
N SER A 103 -20.13 18.75 -6.83
CA SER A 103 -18.91 18.59 -6.03
C SER A 103 -18.61 19.82 -5.17
N MET A 104 -19.02 21.01 -5.62
CA MET A 104 -18.90 22.25 -4.85
C MET A 104 -19.87 22.32 -3.68
N ASP A 105 -21.12 21.88 -3.85
CA ASP A 105 -22.12 21.88 -2.77
C ASP A 105 -21.73 20.91 -1.64
N ALA A 106 -21.17 19.74 -2.00
CA ALA A 106 -20.65 18.78 -1.04
C ALA A 106 -19.44 19.32 -0.28
N LEU A 107 -18.56 20.07 -0.96
CA LEU A 107 -17.41 20.74 -0.35
C LEU A 107 -17.87 21.85 0.62
N GLU A 108 -18.84 22.67 0.23
CA GLU A 108 -19.38 23.71 1.11
C GLU A 108 -20.05 23.13 2.36
N GLU A 109 -20.83 22.04 2.21
CA GLU A 109 -21.42 21.35 3.36
C GLU A 109 -20.34 20.77 4.29
N ALA A 110 -19.26 20.20 3.74
CA ALA A 110 -18.13 19.70 4.52
C ALA A 110 -17.40 20.84 5.26
N ILE A 111 -17.16 21.99 4.62
CA ILE A 111 -16.57 23.17 5.25
C ILE A 111 -17.47 23.71 6.36
N ALA A 112 -18.78 23.73 6.14
CA ALA A 112 -19.74 24.19 7.14
C ALA A 112 -19.78 23.27 8.38
N ARG A 113 -19.69 21.96 8.19
CA ARG A 113 -19.57 20.97 9.29
C ARG A 113 -18.25 21.13 10.04
N TRP A 114 -17.14 21.29 9.31
CA TRP A 114 -15.83 21.53 9.89
C TRP A 114 -15.80 22.80 10.76
N ARG A 115 -16.39 23.90 10.29
CA ARG A 115 -16.54 25.15 11.06
C ARG A 115 -17.35 24.98 12.35
N LYS A 116 -18.25 23.99 12.40
CA LYS A 116 -19.04 23.64 13.59
C LYS A 116 -18.33 22.66 14.51
N GLY A 117 -17.09 22.27 14.20
CA GLY A 117 -16.34 21.27 14.96
C GLY A 117 -16.82 19.83 14.74
N GLU A 118 -17.66 19.58 13.73
CA GLU A 118 -18.07 18.24 13.34
C GLU A 118 -16.98 17.61 12.46
N TRP A 119 -16.09 16.85 13.08
CA TRP A 119 -15.04 16.12 12.39
C TRP A 119 -15.56 14.85 11.72
N PRO A 120 -14.94 14.39 10.61
CA PRO A 120 -15.24 13.09 10.02
C PRO A 120 -15.05 11.97 11.05
N ASP A 121 -15.96 11.00 11.03
CA ASP A 121 -15.80 9.78 11.81
C ASP A 121 -14.74 8.89 11.16
N PHE A 122 -13.52 8.93 11.71
CA PHE A 122 -12.37 8.15 11.24
C PHE A 122 -12.53 6.63 11.43
N GLU A 123 -13.44 6.21 12.31
CA GLU A 123 -13.76 4.80 12.56
C GLU A 123 -14.89 4.30 11.65
N ALA A 124 -15.53 5.18 10.88
CA ALA A 124 -16.60 4.80 9.96
C ALA A 124 -16.15 3.74 8.95
N GLU A 125 -16.88 2.64 8.88
CA GLU A 125 -16.56 1.50 8.02
C GLU A 125 -17.36 1.52 6.72
N SER A 126 -16.67 1.35 5.60
CA SER A 126 -17.28 1.17 4.29
C SER A 126 -16.43 0.25 3.42
N TYR A 127 -17.04 -0.34 2.38
CA TYR A 127 -16.28 -1.12 1.41
C TYR A 127 -15.27 -0.23 0.68
N THR A 128 -14.10 -0.79 0.35
CA THR A 128 -13.17 -0.10 -0.54
C THR A 128 -13.78 -0.03 -1.93
N GLU A 129 -13.71 1.15 -2.54
CA GLU A 129 -14.27 1.39 -3.87
C GLU A 129 -13.24 2.03 -4.79
N ALA A 130 -13.33 1.77 -6.09
CA ALA A 130 -12.39 2.33 -7.06
C ALA A 130 -12.37 3.88 -7.04
N ARG A 131 -13.50 4.52 -6.71
CA ARG A 131 -13.57 5.99 -6.56
C ARG A 131 -12.66 6.52 -5.45
N ASP A 132 -12.39 5.71 -4.43
CA ASP A 132 -11.53 6.12 -3.32
C ASP A 132 -10.07 6.28 -3.79
N LEU A 133 -9.68 5.63 -4.90
CA LEU A 133 -8.36 5.80 -5.52
C LEU A 133 -8.14 7.21 -6.10
N LEU A 134 -9.18 8.04 -6.25
CA LEU A 134 -9.01 9.46 -6.58
C LEU A 134 -8.21 10.22 -5.52
N MET A 135 -8.09 9.69 -4.30
CA MET A 135 -7.20 10.25 -3.29
C MET A 135 -5.73 10.21 -3.70
N ILE A 136 -5.29 9.22 -4.48
CA ILE A 136 -3.88 9.07 -4.90
C ILE A 136 -3.38 10.30 -5.67
N PRO A 137 -3.99 10.71 -6.80
CA PRO A 137 -3.52 11.90 -7.53
C PRO A 137 -3.67 13.18 -6.70
N LEU A 138 -4.68 13.28 -5.83
CA LEU A 138 -4.83 14.43 -4.93
C LEU A 138 -3.68 14.53 -3.93
N PHE A 139 -3.32 13.42 -3.27
CA PHE A 139 -2.18 13.36 -2.37
C PHE A 139 -0.85 13.54 -3.12
N ALA A 140 -0.72 13.06 -4.36
CA ALA A 140 0.48 13.28 -5.16
C ALA A 140 0.73 14.77 -5.43
N VAL A 141 -0.31 15.53 -5.80
CA VAL A 141 -0.22 17.00 -5.96
C VAL A 141 0.07 17.68 -4.62
N PHE A 142 -0.52 17.18 -3.53
CA PHE A 142 -0.23 17.67 -2.18
C PHE A 142 1.26 17.48 -1.82
N PHE A 143 1.84 16.29 -1.99
CA PHE A 143 3.25 16.05 -1.70
C PHE A 143 4.18 16.88 -2.58
N PHE A 144 3.86 17.02 -3.86
CA PHE A 144 4.62 17.91 -4.76
C PHE A 144 4.64 19.35 -4.22
N SER A 145 3.47 19.86 -3.81
CA SER A 145 3.32 21.22 -3.30
C SER A 145 4.05 21.42 -1.97
N VAL A 146 3.92 20.46 -1.05
CA VAL A 146 4.60 20.50 0.26
C VAL A 146 6.11 20.40 0.08
N ARG A 147 6.62 19.49 -0.77
CA ARG A 147 8.05 19.40 -1.13
C ARG A 147 8.52 20.76 -1.63
N TYR A 148 7.85 21.35 -2.60
CA TYR A 148 8.25 22.64 -3.17
C TYR A 148 8.35 23.75 -2.12
N ILE A 149 7.35 23.87 -1.24
CA ILE A 149 7.33 24.88 -0.17
C ILE A 149 8.44 24.62 0.84
N LEU A 150 8.59 23.39 1.34
CA LEU A 150 9.62 23.06 2.32
C LEU A 150 11.03 23.20 1.75
N ASP A 151 11.23 22.82 0.48
CA ASP A 151 12.50 22.90 -0.22
C ASP A 151 12.97 24.36 -0.39
N THR A 152 12.05 25.26 -0.73
CA THR A 152 12.37 26.69 -0.94
C THR A 152 12.51 27.49 0.35
N SER A 153 11.86 27.06 1.43
CA SER A 153 11.85 27.78 2.71
C SER A 153 12.72 27.10 3.77
N LEU A 154 12.22 26.01 4.35
CA LEU A 154 12.80 25.37 5.52
C LEU A 154 14.11 24.66 5.21
N PHE A 155 14.15 23.79 4.19
CA PHE A 155 15.30 22.94 3.92
C PHE A 155 16.49 23.72 3.35
N ASP A 156 16.25 24.73 2.50
CA ASP A 156 17.31 25.62 2.04
C ASP A 156 17.92 26.40 3.22
N SER A 157 17.08 26.98 4.09
CA SER A 157 17.55 27.72 5.27
C SER A 157 18.33 26.84 6.25
N LEU A 158 17.80 25.66 6.58
CA LEU A 158 18.45 24.71 7.49
C LEU A 158 19.73 24.14 6.88
N GLY A 159 19.71 23.75 5.61
CA GLY A 159 20.86 23.20 4.91
C GLY A 159 21.99 24.21 4.82
N ARG A 160 21.69 25.47 4.47
CA ARG A 160 22.71 26.52 4.43
C ARG A 160 23.33 26.77 5.81
N ARG A 161 22.49 26.90 6.84
CA ARG A 161 22.98 27.10 8.21
C ARG A 161 23.83 25.93 8.71
N SER A 162 23.48 24.71 8.32
CA SER A 162 24.16 23.51 8.78
C SER A 162 25.45 23.19 8.03
N ILE A 163 25.52 23.48 6.72
CA ILE A 163 26.68 23.15 5.87
C ILE A 163 27.72 24.27 5.89
N TYR A 164 27.29 25.54 5.77
CA TYR A 164 28.21 26.68 5.71
C TYR A 164 28.52 27.29 7.10
N GLY A 165 27.82 26.84 8.15
CA GLY A 165 27.94 27.40 9.50
C GLY A 165 27.44 28.86 9.60
N LYS A 166 27.94 29.61 10.58
CA LYS A 166 27.70 31.07 10.71
C LYS A 166 28.59 31.91 9.77
N SER A 167 29.54 31.29 9.07
CA SER A 167 30.43 31.95 8.12
C SER A 167 29.63 32.37 6.86
N ASP A 168 29.78 33.65 6.53
CA ASP A 168 29.02 34.48 5.59
C ASP A 168 28.41 33.77 4.36
N LEU A 169 27.08 33.89 4.26
CA LEU A 169 26.17 33.15 3.36
C LEU A 169 26.11 33.69 1.93
N SER A 170 27.03 34.59 1.54
CA SER A 170 26.81 35.43 0.35
C SER A 170 27.92 35.34 -0.70
N SER A 171 29.16 35.05 -0.29
CA SER A 171 30.31 34.81 -1.17
C SER A 171 31.54 34.64 -0.28
N PRO A 172 32.06 33.43 -0.06
CA PRO A 172 33.36 33.30 0.55
C PRO A 172 34.39 33.84 -0.46
N LYS A 173 34.80 35.10 -0.27
CA LYS A 173 35.88 35.72 -1.03
C LYS A 173 37.12 34.85 -0.85
N GLY A 174 37.55 34.15 -1.90
CA GLY A 174 38.74 33.29 -1.89
C GLY A 174 38.49 31.79 -2.06
N VAL A 175 37.24 31.34 -2.19
CA VAL A 175 36.92 29.91 -2.42
C VAL A 175 36.86 29.60 -3.93
N SER A 176 37.50 28.50 -4.33
CA SER A 176 37.53 28.00 -5.71
C SER A 176 36.12 27.71 -6.24
N GLU A 177 35.91 27.84 -7.55
CA GLU A 177 34.63 27.46 -8.18
C GLU A 177 34.30 25.97 -7.98
N ALA A 178 35.32 25.11 -7.91
CA ALA A 178 35.15 23.68 -7.61
C ALA A 178 34.55 23.44 -6.21
N GLU A 179 35.05 24.16 -5.21
CA GLU A 179 34.55 24.04 -3.83
C GLU A 179 33.12 24.61 -3.69
N LYS A 180 32.79 25.69 -4.41
CA LYS A 180 31.41 26.19 -4.49
C LYS A 180 30.48 25.15 -5.11
N ASP A 181 30.93 24.45 -6.16
CA ASP A 181 30.14 23.42 -6.81
C ASP A 181 29.88 22.23 -5.88
N LEU A 182 30.90 21.76 -5.16
CA LEU A 182 30.80 20.72 -4.15
C LEU A 182 29.76 21.11 -3.06
N LEU A 183 29.80 22.34 -2.57
CA LEU A 183 28.87 22.83 -1.56
C LEU A 183 27.43 22.92 -2.07
N ARG A 184 27.23 23.31 -3.34
CA ARG A 184 25.91 23.27 -3.99
C ARG A 184 25.38 21.85 -4.11
N LYS A 185 26.21 20.90 -4.56
CA LYS A 185 25.86 19.47 -4.63
C LYS A 185 25.49 18.90 -3.25
N LYS A 186 26.27 19.22 -2.21
CA LYS A 186 25.97 18.83 -0.82
C LYS A 186 24.63 19.40 -0.34
N LEU A 187 24.34 20.67 -0.65
CA LEU A 187 23.06 21.29 -0.29
C LEU A 187 21.88 20.59 -0.99
N VAL A 188 21.98 20.26 -2.28
CA VAL A 188 20.93 19.49 -2.99
C VAL A 188 20.71 18.13 -2.32
N LYS A 189 21.78 17.37 -2.07
CA LYS A 189 21.71 16.06 -1.39
C LYS A 189 21.12 16.17 0.03
N PHE A 190 21.42 17.25 0.75
CA PHE A 190 20.83 17.54 2.06
C PHE A 190 19.33 17.77 1.96
N LYS A 191 18.88 18.61 1.03
CA LYS A 191 17.46 18.92 0.85
C LYS A 191 16.64 17.70 0.43
N GLU A 192 17.18 16.87 -0.48
CA GLU A 192 16.58 15.58 -0.84
C GLU A 192 16.42 14.67 0.39
N SER A 193 17.45 14.59 1.22
CA SER A 193 17.45 13.76 2.43
C SER A 193 16.49 14.30 3.50
N ALA A 194 16.39 15.62 3.64
CA ALA A 194 15.48 16.29 4.58
C ALA A 194 14.02 16.03 4.21
N TRP A 195 13.70 16.07 2.91
CA TRP A 195 12.38 15.71 2.40
C TRP A 195 12.03 14.26 2.72
N LYS A 196 12.92 13.33 2.39
CA LYS A 196 12.73 11.89 2.63
C LYS A 196 12.57 11.60 4.12
N MET A 197 13.42 12.17 4.97
CA MET A 197 13.30 12.05 6.43
C MET A 197 11.93 12.53 6.92
N SER A 198 11.52 13.72 6.50
CA SER A 198 10.23 14.32 6.89
C SER A 198 9.06 13.42 6.52
N TYR A 199 9.07 12.90 5.28
CA TYR A 199 8.07 11.95 4.82
C TYR A 199 8.09 10.66 5.65
N PHE A 200 9.22 9.96 5.75
CA PHE A 200 9.29 8.67 6.44
C PHE A 200 8.88 8.76 7.92
N LEU A 201 9.24 9.86 8.59
CA LEU A 201 8.80 10.10 9.96
C LEU A 201 7.28 10.26 10.03
N THR A 202 6.70 11.13 9.19
CA THR A 202 5.24 11.34 9.18
C THR A 202 4.50 10.06 8.77
N ALA A 203 4.96 9.36 7.73
CA ALA A 203 4.37 8.12 7.25
C ALA A 203 4.39 7.01 8.29
N THR A 204 5.51 6.87 9.02
CA THR A 204 5.62 5.92 10.14
C THR A 204 4.64 6.26 11.25
N ILE A 205 4.58 7.53 11.68
CA ILE A 205 3.64 7.97 12.73
C ILE A 205 2.19 7.73 12.30
N VAL A 206 1.80 8.16 11.10
CA VAL A 206 0.43 8.00 10.58
C VAL A 206 0.08 6.51 10.47
N SER A 207 0.98 5.67 9.95
CA SER A 207 0.76 4.23 9.82
C SER A 207 0.55 3.55 11.18
N LEU A 208 1.32 3.93 12.19
CA LEU A 208 1.18 3.45 13.57
C LEU A 208 -0.13 3.95 14.20
N VAL A 209 -0.46 5.23 14.10
CA VAL A 209 -1.72 5.78 14.64
C VAL A 209 -2.94 5.08 14.04
N VAL A 210 -2.90 4.79 12.74
CA VAL A 210 -4.00 4.13 12.03
C VAL A 210 -4.11 2.65 12.37
N SER A 211 -2.99 1.95 12.53
CA SER A 211 -2.98 0.48 12.60
C SER A 211 -2.76 -0.08 13.99
N TYR A 212 -2.05 0.58 14.91
CA TYR A 212 -1.57 0.00 16.18
C TYR A 212 -2.69 -0.56 17.06
N ASN A 213 -3.82 0.15 17.16
CA ASN A 213 -4.97 -0.25 17.98
C ASN A 213 -5.92 -1.22 17.24
N GLU A 214 -5.60 -1.63 16.01
CA GLU A 214 -6.41 -2.57 15.26
C GLU A 214 -6.05 -4.02 15.61
N PRO A 215 -7.04 -4.94 15.67
CA PRO A 215 -6.81 -6.32 16.09
C PRO A 215 -5.84 -7.09 15.18
N TYR A 216 -5.70 -6.63 13.93
CA TYR A 216 -4.82 -7.23 12.94
C TYR A 216 -3.38 -6.72 12.98
N PHE A 217 -3.05 -5.73 13.83
CA PHE A 217 -1.68 -5.24 13.91
C PHE A 217 -0.73 -6.26 14.54
N PHE A 218 -1.20 -7.04 15.52
CA PHE A 218 -0.42 -8.06 16.23
C PHE A 218 -0.86 -9.51 15.95
N ASP A 219 -1.97 -9.71 15.24
CA ASP A 219 -2.44 -11.05 14.84
C ASP A 219 -2.74 -11.09 13.35
N THR A 220 -1.88 -11.78 12.60
CA THR A 220 -1.99 -11.91 11.15
C THR A 220 -3.22 -12.68 10.70
N LYS A 221 -3.80 -13.54 11.56
CA LYS A 221 -5.05 -14.23 11.24
C LYS A 221 -6.19 -13.23 11.06
N MET A 222 -6.12 -12.10 11.76
CA MET A 222 -7.12 -11.04 11.73
C MET A 222 -7.04 -10.18 10.45
N PHE A 223 -5.99 -10.33 9.64
CA PHE A 223 -5.98 -9.81 8.26
C PHE A 223 -7.18 -10.35 7.48
N TRP A 224 -7.47 -11.63 7.66
CA TRP A 224 -8.45 -12.35 6.85
C TRP A 224 -9.77 -12.59 7.58
N ARG A 225 -9.74 -12.72 8.91
CA ARG A 225 -10.90 -12.93 9.78
C ARG A 225 -11.02 -11.77 10.77
N GLY A 226 -11.85 -10.77 10.49
CA GLY A 226 -12.14 -9.71 11.46
C GLY A 226 -13.11 -10.15 12.55
N PRO A 227 -13.33 -9.31 13.57
CA PRO A 227 -14.41 -9.50 14.54
C PRO A 227 -15.78 -9.60 13.84
N GLY A 228 -16.65 -10.51 14.29
CA GLY A 228 -17.99 -10.66 13.74
C GLY A 228 -18.02 -11.25 12.31
N PRO A 229 -18.86 -10.75 11.38
CA PRO A 229 -19.03 -11.33 10.05
C PRO A 229 -17.95 -10.94 9.03
N HIS A 230 -16.89 -10.22 9.44
CA HIS A 230 -15.88 -9.67 8.53
C HIS A 230 -14.89 -10.73 8.05
N ILE A 231 -15.25 -11.51 7.05
CA ILE A 231 -14.39 -12.53 6.45
C ILE A 231 -14.08 -12.12 5.01
N TRP A 232 -12.80 -12.12 4.62
CA TRP A 232 -12.43 -11.84 3.24
C TRP A 232 -13.14 -12.84 2.30
N PRO A 233 -13.73 -12.39 1.17
CA PRO A 233 -13.61 -11.07 0.54
C PRO A 233 -14.57 -9.99 1.05
N ASP A 234 -15.50 -10.31 1.95
CA ASP A 234 -16.51 -9.37 2.46
C ASP A 234 -16.01 -8.57 3.67
N GLN A 235 -14.99 -7.74 3.44
CA GLN A 235 -14.40 -6.90 4.47
C GLN A 235 -14.56 -5.41 4.13
N LYS A 236 -14.98 -4.64 5.14
CA LYS A 236 -14.97 -3.17 5.13
C LYS A 236 -13.64 -2.64 5.64
N ALA A 237 -13.31 -1.42 5.23
CA ALA A 237 -12.18 -0.64 5.71
C ALA A 237 -12.69 0.63 6.42
N LYS A 238 -12.03 0.98 7.52
CA LYS A 238 -12.27 2.23 8.24
C LYS A 238 -11.78 3.43 7.42
N LEU A 239 -12.41 4.59 7.59
CA LEU A 239 -12.01 5.82 6.88
C LEU A 239 -10.52 6.15 7.09
N LYS A 240 -10.00 6.01 8.31
CA LYS A 240 -8.56 6.23 8.60
C LYS A 240 -7.62 5.33 7.78
N LEU A 241 -8.01 4.08 7.52
CA LEU A 241 -7.24 3.15 6.70
C LEU A 241 -7.30 3.54 5.23
N LYS A 242 -8.46 4.00 4.75
CA LYS A 242 -8.60 4.53 3.38
C LYS A 242 -7.72 5.75 3.17
N LEU A 243 -7.69 6.68 4.13
CA LEU A 243 -6.83 7.87 4.09
C LEU A 243 -5.34 7.49 4.11
N LEU A 244 -4.93 6.51 4.92
CA LEU A 244 -3.56 5.99 4.91
C LEU A 244 -3.16 5.46 3.52
N TYR A 245 -4.05 4.73 2.85
CA TYR A 245 -3.80 4.25 1.49
C TYR A 245 -3.70 5.38 0.46
N GLY A 246 -4.57 6.38 0.56
CA GLY A 246 -4.48 7.58 -0.28
C GLY A 246 -3.17 8.35 -0.05
N PHE A 247 -2.77 8.51 1.21
CA PHE A 247 -1.52 9.15 1.61
C PHE A 247 -0.31 8.39 1.06
N ALA A 248 -0.21 7.08 1.30
CA ALA A 248 0.91 6.28 0.83
C ALA A 248 0.96 6.22 -0.71
N GLY A 249 -0.15 5.90 -1.37
CA GLY A 249 -0.22 5.83 -2.83
C GLY A 249 0.09 7.19 -3.48
N GLY A 250 -0.42 8.28 -2.92
CA GLY A 250 -0.09 9.62 -3.41
C GLY A 250 1.40 9.94 -3.31
N PHE A 251 2.08 9.51 -2.24
CA PHE A 251 3.52 9.67 -2.13
C PHE A 251 4.28 8.83 -3.14
N TYR A 252 3.92 7.55 -3.35
CA TYR A 252 4.60 6.70 -4.33
C TYR A 252 4.37 7.18 -5.77
N ALA A 253 3.15 7.60 -6.11
CA ALA A 253 2.85 8.25 -7.38
C ALA A 253 3.67 9.53 -7.60
N TYR A 254 3.73 10.40 -6.60
CA TYR A 254 4.60 11.58 -6.60
C TYR A 254 6.08 11.20 -6.76
N SER A 255 6.54 10.18 -6.05
CA SER A 255 7.94 9.77 -6.01
C SER A 255 8.41 9.17 -7.33
N ILE A 256 7.53 8.49 -8.08
CA ILE A 256 7.84 8.07 -9.45
C ILE A 256 8.15 9.28 -10.34
N PHE A 257 7.31 10.32 -10.28
CA PHE A 257 7.57 11.57 -11.01
C PHE A 257 8.87 12.24 -10.51
N ALA A 258 9.06 12.33 -9.19
CA ALA A 258 10.24 12.93 -8.60
C ALA A 258 11.52 12.20 -9.00
N LEU A 259 11.54 10.86 -9.02
CA LEU A 259 12.70 10.07 -9.44
C LEU A 259 13.10 10.35 -10.90
N ILE A 260 12.13 10.61 -11.78
CA ILE A 260 12.40 10.87 -13.20
C ILE A 260 12.92 12.30 -13.41
N PHE A 261 12.34 13.28 -12.72
CA PHE A 261 12.52 14.70 -13.06
C PHE A 261 13.16 15.59 -11.98
N TRP A 262 13.19 15.16 -10.72
CA TRP A 262 13.61 16.01 -9.59
C TRP A 262 14.77 15.41 -8.79
N GLU A 263 14.80 14.10 -8.54
CA GLU A 263 15.83 13.48 -7.72
C GLU A 263 17.11 13.19 -8.50
N THR A 264 18.24 13.33 -7.81
CA THR A 264 19.56 12.96 -8.32
C THR A 264 19.58 11.48 -8.68
N ARG A 265 19.88 11.19 -9.94
CA ARG A 265 20.02 9.81 -10.44
C ARG A 265 21.21 9.14 -9.76
N ARG A 266 21.05 7.87 -9.40
CA ARG A 266 22.07 7.03 -8.75
C ARG A 266 22.23 5.72 -9.51
N LYS A 267 23.30 4.96 -9.24
CA LYS A 267 23.58 3.68 -9.91
C LYS A 267 22.46 2.64 -9.74
N ASP A 268 21.70 2.70 -8.64
CA ASP A 268 20.55 1.84 -8.38
C ASP A 268 19.20 2.41 -8.87
N PHE A 269 19.20 3.42 -9.74
CA PHE A 269 17.99 4.06 -10.27
C PHE A 269 16.96 3.06 -10.80
N GLY A 270 17.37 2.10 -11.63
CA GLY A 270 16.45 1.13 -12.23
C GLY A 270 15.78 0.23 -11.19
N VAL A 271 16.54 -0.18 -10.17
CA VAL A 271 16.04 -1.00 -9.06
C VAL A 271 15.08 -0.19 -8.19
N SER A 272 15.44 1.06 -7.89
CA SER A 272 14.57 2.00 -7.15
C SER A 272 13.27 2.30 -7.91
N MET A 273 13.33 2.56 -9.22
CA MET A 273 12.15 2.80 -10.04
C MET A 273 11.23 1.56 -10.07
N CYS A 274 11.81 0.37 -10.26
CA CYS A 274 11.07 -0.89 -10.22
C CYS A 274 10.35 -1.09 -8.87
N HIS A 275 11.03 -0.78 -7.77
CA HIS A 275 10.41 -0.78 -6.44
C HIS A 275 9.21 0.15 -6.34
N HIS A 276 9.35 1.41 -6.77
CA HIS A 276 8.26 2.38 -6.67
C HIS A 276 7.03 1.95 -7.49
N ILE A 277 7.26 1.42 -8.70
CA ILE A 277 6.18 0.88 -9.53
C ILE A 277 5.53 -0.35 -8.88
N ALA A 278 6.33 -1.28 -8.33
CA ALA A 278 5.83 -2.47 -7.66
C ALA A 278 5.03 -2.12 -6.39
N THR A 279 5.49 -1.14 -5.60
CA THR A 279 4.80 -0.68 -4.39
C THR A 279 3.50 0.06 -4.73
N GLU A 280 3.51 0.94 -5.74
CA GLU A 280 2.28 1.60 -6.22
C GLU A 280 1.25 0.58 -6.72
N ALA A 281 1.71 -0.42 -7.50
CA ALA A 281 0.86 -1.52 -7.94
C ALA A 281 0.31 -2.33 -6.76
N LEU A 282 1.14 -2.62 -5.73
CA LEU A 282 0.70 -3.28 -4.50
C LEU A 282 -0.38 -2.48 -3.76
N ILE A 283 -0.21 -1.16 -3.63
CA ILE A 283 -1.16 -0.28 -2.94
C ILE A 283 -2.51 -0.31 -3.66
N ILE A 284 -2.52 -0.05 -4.98
CA ILE A 284 -3.76 -0.03 -5.78
C ILE A 284 -4.43 -1.41 -5.79
N PHE A 285 -3.64 -2.46 -6.07
CA PHE A 285 -4.15 -3.82 -6.17
C PHE A 285 -4.71 -4.32 -4.84
N SER A 286 -3.96 -4.16 -3.74
CA SER A 286 -4.41 -4.60 -2.41
C SER A 286 -5.65 -3.84 -1.95
N TYR A 287 -5.79 -2.56 -2.31
CA TYR A 287 -6.98 -1.78 -2.02
C TYR A 287 -8.23 -2.32 -2.72
N LEU A 288 -8.13 -2.58 -4.03
CA LEU A 288 -9.21 -3.15 -4.84
C LEU A 288 -9.53 -4.59 -4.46
N ALA A 289 -8.52 -5.38 -4.07
CA ALA A 289 -8.66 -6.74 -3.60
C ALA A 289 -9.13 -6.86 -2.13
N ARG A 290 -9.34 -5.73 -1.44
CA ARG A 290 -9.68 -5.65 -0.01
C ARG A 290 -8.63 -6.28 0.92
N PHE A 291 -7.38 -6.30 0.49
CA PHE A 291 -6.20 -6.64 1.29
C PHE A 291 -5.64 -5.43 2.05
N ALA A 292 -6.52 -4.49 2.43
CA ALA A 292 -6.13 -3.22 3.03
C ALA A 292 -5.41 -3.42 4.39
N ARG A 293 -5.87 -4.39 5.18
CA ARG A 293 -5.35 -4.71 6.52
C ARG A 293 -3.87 -5.17 6.50
N PRO A 294 -3.48 -6.23 5.75
CA PRO A 294 -2.08 -6.61 5.67
C PRO A 294 -1.22 -5.49 5.07
N GLY A 295 -1.74 -4.75 4.08
CA GLY A 295 -0.97 -3.64 3.50
C GLY A 295 -0.74 -2.46 4.45
N SER A 296 -1.60 -2.22 5.44
CA SER A 296 -1.33 -1.17 6.45
C SER A 296 -0.15 -1.53 7.36
N VAL A 297 -0.01 -2.81 7.71
CA VAL A 297 1.14 -3.31 8.47
C VAL A 297 2.41 -3.29 7.61
N ILE A 298 2.30 -3.63 6.32
CA ILE A 298 3.41 -3.48 5.35
C ILE A 298 3.90 -2.02 5.36
N LEU A 299 3.02 -1.04 5.18
CA LEU A 299 3.40 0.38 5.19
C LEU A 299 4.12 0.77 6.50
N ALA A 300 3.60 0.33 7.65
CA ALA A 300 4.19 0.65 8.96
C ALA A 300 5.62 0.12 9.14
N ILE A 301 5.93 -1.09 8.65
CA ILE A 301 7.25 -1.71 8.87
C ILE A 301 8.31 -1.28 7.85
N HIS A 302 7.93 -0.81 6.65
CA HIS A 302 8.90 -0.45 5.62
C HIS A 302 9.49 0.96 5.89
N ASP A 303 8.66 1.96 6.18
CA ASP A 303 9.14 3.34 6.26
C ASP A 303 10.03 3.61 7.49
N ALA A 304 9.91 2.80 8.55
CA ALA A 304 10.54 3.07 9.84
C ALA A 304 12.08 3.01 9.84
N SER A 305 12.71 2.11 9.08
CA SER A 305 14.19 2.06 9.04
C SER A 305 14.79 3.26 8.32
N ASP A 306 14.08 3.80 7.33
CA ASP A 306 14.62 4.80 6.42
C ASP A 306 14.76 6.16 7.10
N ILE A 307 14.04 6.37 8.21
CA ILE A 307 14.27 7.47 9.14
C ILE A 307 15.74 7.49 9.60
N PHE A 308 16.28 6.34 10.02
CA PHE A 308 17.67 6.26 10.47
C PHE A 308 18.65 6.52 9.33
N LEU A 309 18.36 6.02 8.13
CA LEU A 309 19.18 6.24 6.94
C LEU A 309 19.28 7.74 6.61
N GLU A 310 18.16 8.44 6.58
CA GLU A 310 18.11 9.85 6.22
C GLU A 310 18.69 10.74 7.33
N ILE A 311 18.52 10.40 8.62
CA ILE A 311 19.26 11.08 9.71
C ILE A 311 20.77 10.95 9.52
N GLY A 312 21.25 9.75 9.17
CA GLY A 312 22.67 9.52 8.94
C GLY A 312 23.22 10.35 7.78
N LYS A 313 22.49 10.44 6.68
CA LYS A 313 22.85 11.29 5.53
C LYS A 313 22.84 12.77 5.88
N LEU A 314 21.77 13.27 6.50
CA LEU A 314 21.66 14.67 6.91
C LEU A 314 22.83 15.09 7.80
N THR A 315 23.09 14.30 8.83
CA THR A 315 24.19 14.59 9.76
C THR A 315 25.57 14.45 9.13
N LYS A 316 25.74 13.54 8.16
CA LYS A 316 26.98 13.42 7.37
C LYS A 316 27.21 14.67 6.51
N TYR A 317 26.19 15.16 5.81
CA TYR A 317 26.31 16.39 5.02
C TYR A 317 26.57 17.64 5.87
N SER A 318 26.08 17.65 7.11
CA SER A 318 26.34 18.68 8.11
C SER A 318 27.74 18.61 8.76
N GLY A 319 28.57 17.63 8.40
CA GLY A 319 29.94 17.48 8.92
C GLY A 319 30.03 16.81 10.29
N TYR A 320 28.98 16.17 10.79
CA TYR A 320 29.08 15.35 12.00
C TYR A 320 29.74 14.00 11.69
N GLU A 321 30.62 13.52 12.57
CA GLU A 321 31.34 12.26 12.36
C GLU A 321 30.73 11.06 13.11
N ILE A 322 30.21 11.28 14.33
CA ILE A 322 29.73 10.19 15.19
C ILE A 322 28.28 9.80 14.87
N ILE A 323 27.41 10.79 14.66
CA ILE A 323 25.97 10.56 14.45
C ILE A 323 25.70 9.72 13.19
N PRO A 324 26.36 9.95 12.04
CA PRO A 324 26.17 9.09 10.87
C PRO A 324 26.48 7.62 11.14
N SER A 325 27.55 7.33 11.90
CA SER A 325 27.93 5.96 12.26
C SER A 325 26.86 5.29 13.12
N ILE A 326 26.36 5.98 14.15
CA ILE A 326 25.28 5.47 15.02
C ILE A 326 24.02 5.25 14.20
N SER A 327 23.62 6.22 13.38
CA SER A 327 22.46 6.15 12.50
C SER A 327 22.57 5.00 11.50
N PHE A 328 23.75 4.74 10.94
CA PHE A 328 23.99 3.64 10.03
C PHE A 328 23.82 2.27 10.71
N VAL A 329 24.33 2.11 11.94
CA VAL A 329 24.12 0.87 12.73
C VAL A 329 22.64 0.66 13.03
N MET A 330 21.93 1.71 13.46
CA MET A 330 20.49 1.64 13.73
C MET A 330 19.68 1.32 12.46
N PHE A 331 20.06 1.90 11.32
CA PHE A 331 19.50 1.59 10.02
C PHE A 331 19.71 0.11 9.65
N ALA A 332 20.93 -0.40 9.77
CA ALA A 332 21.23 -1.80 9.45
C ALA A 332 20.47 -2.78 10.35
N LEU A 333 20.43 -2.54 11.67
CA LEU A 333 19.70 -3.39 12.61
C LEU A 333 18.19 -3.37 12.35
N SER A 334 17.61 -2.19 12.15
CA SER A 334 16.18 -2.06 11.84
C SER A 334 15.83 -2.69 10.48
N TRP A 335 16.71 -2.62 9.48
CA TRP A 335 16.52 -3.28 8.18
C TRP A 335 16.36 -4.80 8.33
N ILE A 336 17.25 -5.44 9.11
CA ILE A 336 17.17 -6.89 9.37
C ILE A 336 15.84 -7.22 10.06
N ILE A 337 15.53 -6.54 11.15
CA ILE A 337 14.35 -6.85 11.97
C ILE A 337 13.06 -6.64 11.14
N LEU A 338 12.91 -5.48 10.52
CA LEU A 338 11.65 -5.09 9.89
C LEU A 338 11.47 -5.77 8.51
N ARG A 339 12.49 -5.76 7.65
CA ARG A 339 12.37 -6.22 6.26
C ARG A 339 12.85 -7.66 6.02
N LEU A 340 13.80 -8.16 6.80
CA LEU A 340 14.34 -9.52 6.63
C LEU A 340 13.74 -10.55 7.58
N MET A 341 13.18 -10.12 8.72
CA MET A 341 12.52 -11.01 9.67
C MET A 341 11.00 -10.81 9.68
N LEU A 342 10.50 -9.66 10.12
CA LEU A 342 9.06 -9.45 10.29
C LEU A 342 8.29 -9.54 8.96
N TYR A 343 8.78 -8.88 7.92
CA TYR A 343 8.11 -8.89 6.62
C TYR A 343 7.91 -10.31 6.03
N PRO A 344 8.95 -11.16 5.85
CA PRO A 344 8.74 -12.50 5.30
C PRO A 344 8.07 -13.46 6.29
N LEU A 345 8.48 -13.47 7.56
CA LEU A 345 8.00 -14.46 8.53
C LEU A 345 6.57 -14.21 9.00
N TRP A 346 6.10 -12.96 8.95
CA TRP A 346 4.78 -12.59 9.43
C TRP A 346 3.83 -12.25 8.28
N ILE A 347 4.22 -11.32 7.40
CA ILE A 347 3.33 -10.86 6.33
C ILE A 347 3.26 -11.87 5.19
N ILE A 348 4.40 -12.21 4.56
CA ILE A 348 4.41 -13.13 3.41
C ILE A 348 3.89 -14.50 3.83
N ARG A 349 4.26 -14.99 5.02
CA ARG A 349 3.70 -16.23 5.58
C ARG A 349 2.17 -16.17 5.68
N SER A 350 1.61 -15.08 6.18
CA SER A 350 0.15 -14.94 6.31
C SER A 350 -0.54 -14.87 4.94
N THR A 351 -0.02 -14.06 4.01
CA THR A 351 -0.59 -13.90 2.66
C THR A 351 -0.40 -15.12 1.77
N SER A 352 0.58 -15.98 2.07
CA SER A 352 0.84 -17.20 1.32
C SER A 352 0.12 -18.43 1.88
N ILE A 353 -0.02 -18.53 3.21
CA ILE A 353 -0.52 -19.73 3.89
C ILE A 353 -1.88 -19.50 4.56
N GLU A 354 -2.01 -18.45 5.38
CA GLU A 354 -3.23 -18.25 6.20
C GLU A 354 -4.43 -17.92 5.32
N VAL A 355 -4.24 -17.13 4.26
CA VAL A 355 -5.31 -16.82 3.29
C VAL A 355 -5.86 -18.06 2.60
N LEU A 356 -5.05 -19.11 2.37
CA LEU A 356 -5.49 -20.34 1.71
C LEU A 356 -6.55 -21.10 2.52
N SER A 357 -6.60 -20.87 3.84
CA SER A 357 -7.63 -21.45 4.71
C SER A 357 -9.00 -20.77 4.57
N ILE A 358 -9.08 -19.65 3.83
CA ILE A 358 -10.28 -18.81 3.67
C ILE A 358 -10.65 -18.67 2.19
N LEU A 359 -9.68 -18.81 1.30
CA LEU A 359 -9.88 -18.77 -0.14
C LEU A 359 -10.75 -19.94 -0.60
N ASP A 360 -12.06 -19.69 -0.76
CA ASP A 360 -12.95 -20.64 -1.41
C ASP A 360 -12.52 -20.81 -2.87
N ARG A 361 -12.27 -22.06 -3.29
CA ARG A 361 -11.92 -22.40 -4.68
C ARG A 361 -13.02 -22.00 -5.67
N ASN A 362 -14.26 -21.84 -5.20
CA ASN A 362 -15.39 -21.42 -6.02
C ASN A 362 -15.44 -19.90 -6.24
N TYR A 363 -14.64 -19.11 -5.52
CA TYR A 363 -14.52 -17.68 -5.80
C TYR A 363 -13.70 -17.49 -7.08
N LYS A 364 -14.39 -17.21 -8.20
CA LYS A 364 -13.83 -17.20 -9.56
C LYS A 364 -12.50 -16.46 -9.70
N ASN A 365 -12.34 -15.33 -8.99
CA ASN A 365 -11.13 -14.49 -9.08
C ASN A 365 -10.11 -14.78 -7.97
N GLY A 366 -10.41 -15.68 -7.04
CA GLY A 366 -9.57 -15.96 -5.87
C GLY A 366 -8.13 -16.34 -6.18
N PRO A 367 -7.89 -17.35 -7.04
CA PRO A 367 -6.54 -17.76 -7.40
C PRO A 367 -5.72 -16.64 -8.06
N LEU A 368 -6.34 -15.88 -8.97
CA LEU A 368 -5.68 -14.74 -9.61
C LEU A 368 -5.26 -13.69 -8.57
N LEU A 369 -6.14 -13.38 -7.62
CA LEU A 369 -5.85 -12.40 -6.57
C LEU A 369 -4.70 -12.86 -5.67
N TYR A 370 -4.70 -14.14 -5.30
CA TYR A 370 -3.67 -14.78 -4.49
C TYR A 370 -2.29 -14.73 -5.16
N TYR A 371 -2.19 -15.21 -6.41
CA TYR A 371 -0.90 -15.28 -7.10
C TYR A 371 -0.35 -13.90 -7.42
N THR A 372 -1.20 -12.96 -7.85
CA THR A 372 -0.79 -11.59 -8.15
C THR A 372 -0.21 -10.90 -6.91
N PHE A 373 -0.94 -10.95 -5.79
CA PHE A 373 -0.51 -10.28 -4.56
C PHE A 373 0.79 -10.86 -4.01
N ASN A 374 0.88 -12.18 -3.89
CA ASN A 374 2.08 -12.83 -3.34
C ASN A 374 3.29 -12.68 -4.26
N THR A 375 3.11 -12.69 -5.58
CA THR A 375 4.22 -12.46 -6.53
C THR A 375 4.79 -11.05 -6.34
N LEU A 376 3.93 -10.04 -6.22
CA LEU A 376 4.38 -8.67 -5.98
C LEU A 376 5.09 -8.53 -4.62
N LEU A 377 4.57 -9.13 -3.54
CA LEU A 377 5.23 -9.12 -2.23
C LEU A 377 6.59 -9.84 -2.24
N ILE A 378 6.68 -10.99 -2.90
CA ILE A 378 7.94 -11.73 -3.04
C ILE A 378 8.93 -10.92 -3.88
N SER A 379 8.47 -10.25 -4.95
CA SER A 379 9.34 -9.37 -5.74
C SER A 379 9.90 -8.22 -4.89
N LEU A 380 9.09 -7.63 -4.01
CA LEU A 380 9.52 -6.61 -3.06
C LEU A 380 10.56 -7.15 -2.08
N PHE A 381 10.36 -8.38 -1.59
CA PHE A 381 11.34 -9.05 -0.72
C PHE A 381 12.68 -9.28 -1.41
N VAL A 382 12.68 -9.69 -2.69
CA VAL A 382 13.92 -9.84 -3.48
C VAL A 382 14.69 -8.51 -3.55
N LEU A 383 13.99 -7.38 -3.73
CA LEU A 383 14.61 -6.06 -3.69
C LEU A 383 15.20 -5.75 -2.31
N HIS A 384 14.54 -6.14 -1.22
CA HIS A 384 15.10 -6.00 0.13
C HIS A 384 16.37 -6.81 0.34
N ILE A 385 16.46 -8.01 -0.23
CA ILE A 385 17.71 -8.81 -0.22
C ILE A 385 18.80 -8.09 -1.01
N TYR A 386 18.47 -7.53 -2.18
CA TYR A 386 19.43 -6.76 -2.98
C TYR A 386 20.02 -5.59 -2.19
N TRP A 387 19.20 -4.75 -1.56
CA TRP A 387 19.73 -3.64 -0.76
C TRP A 387 20.44 -4.11 0.51
N TRP A 388 20.01 -5.21 1.12
CA TRP A 388 20.75 -5.81 2.23
C TRP A 388 22.18 -6.18 1.82
N ILE A 389 22.39 -6.72 0.63
CA ILE A 389 23.74 -7.00 0.11
C ILE A 389 24.56 -5.71 0.01
N LEU A 390 23.97 -4.58 -0.40
CA LEU A 390 24.66 -3.29 -0.45
C LEU A 390 25.00 -2.75 0.95
N ILE A 391 24.06 -2.86 1.90
CA ILE A 391 24.28 -2.48 3.31
C ILE A 391 25.41 -3.31 3.91
N TRP A 392 25.39 -4.63 3.68
CA TRP A 392 26.43 -5.53 4.14
C TRP A 392 27.80 -5.18 3.56
N ARG A 393 27.87 -4.88 2.25
CA ARG A 393 29.11 -4.40 1.61
C ARG A 393 29.63 -3.11 2.26
N MET A 394 28.75 -2.18 2.62
CA MET A 394 29.15 -0.97 3.35
C MET A 394 29.66 -1.28 4.76
N ILE A 395 29.02 -2.19 5.50
CA ILE A 395 29.50 -2.64 6.82
C ILE A 395 30.91 -3.23 6.72
N VAL A 396 31.15 -4.11 5.76
CA VAL A 396 32.48 -4.74 5.55
C VAL A 396 33.54 -3.67 5.26
N ARG A 397 33.23 -2.68 4.40
CA ARG A 397 34.14 -1.55 4.10
C ARG A 397 34.43 -0.72 5.35
N GLN A 398 33.40 -0.35 6.11
CA GLN A 398 33.60 0.41 7.35
C GLN A 398 34.47 -0.33 8.38
N VAL A 399 34.34 -1.65 8.49
CA VAL A 399 35.20 -2.46 9.36
C VAL A 399 36.65 -2.47 8.87
N GLN A 400 36.86 -2.56 7.54
CA GLN A 400 38.20 -2.48 6.93
C GLN A 400 38.85 -1.11 7.14
N ASP A 401 38.07 -0.04 7.05
CA ASP A 401 38.52 1.36 7.19
C ASP A 401 38.59 1.85 8.65
N ARG A 402 38.63 0.92 9.62
CA ARG A 402 38.70 1.18 11.08
C ARG A 402 37.57 2.08 11.61
N GLY A 403 36.36 1.92 11.07
CA GLY A 403 35.15 2.58 11.55
C GLY A 403 34.84 3.92 10.89
N LYS A 404 35.58 4.33 9.84
CA LYS A 404 35.22 5.51 9.05
C LYS A 404 34.03 5.21 8.15
N VAL A 405 33.02 6.10 8.17
CA VAL A 405 31.84 5.98 7.29
C VAL A 405 32.22 6.41 5.88
N SER A 406 32.55 5.42 5.04
CA SER A 406 32.81 5.61 3.62
C SER A 406 31.60 6.19 2.87
N ASP A 407 31.81 6.64 1.64
CA ASP A 407 30.70 7.09 0.80
C ASP A 407 29.76 5.95 0.41
N ASP A 408 28.49 6.33 0.22
CA ASP A 408 27.40 5.42 -0.13
C ASP A 408 27.70 4.84 -1.51
N VAL A 409 27.83 3.50 -1.60
CA VAL A 409 28.23 2.75 -2.80
C VAL A 409 27.32 2.93 -4.01
N ARG A 410 26.18 3.60 -3.82
CA ARG A 410 25.19 3.92 -4.84
C ARG A 410 25.32 5.35 -5.38
N SER A 411 26.03 6.23 -4.68
CA SER A 411 26.33 7.58 -5.17
C SER A 411 27.27 7.44 -6.36
N ASP A 412 27.09 8.26 -7.39
CA ASP A 412 28.03 8.30 -8.51
C ASP A 412 29.42 8.70 -8.01
N ASP A 413 30.46 8.03 -8.52
CA ASP A 413 31.87 8.24 -8.15
C ASP A 413 32.45 9.51 -8.82
N ASP A 414 31.63 10.54 -9.05
CA ASP A 414 32.04 11.76 -9.76
C ASP A 414 32.92 12.71 -8.91
N ASP A 415 33.33 12.29 -7.71
CA ASP A 415 34.21 13.05 -6.81
C ASP A 415 35.65 12.47 -6.72
N ASP A 416 35.98 11.36 -7.40
CA ASP A 416 37.30 10.68 -7.28
C ASP A 416 38.29 10.94 -8.44
N ASP A 417 37.91 11.70 -9.47
CA ASP A 417 38.75 11.93 -10.67
C ASP A 417 39.48 13.30 -10.70
N GLU A 418 39.35 14.16 -9.68
CA GLU A 418 40.02 15.48 -9.64
C GLU A 418 41.17 15.63 -8.61
N GLU A 419 41.49 14.61 -7.79
CA GLU A 419 42.59 14.67 -6.80
C GLU A 419 43.86 13.88 -7.16
N LYS A 420 44.07 13.57 -8.46
CA LYS A 420 45.32 12.92 -8.93
C LYS A 420 45.97 13.62 -10.13
N GLU A 421 45.95 14.94 -10.17
CA GLU A 421 46.93 15.72 -10.95
C GLU A 421 47.35 16.94 -10.13
N ASP A 422 48.36 16.76 -9.26
CA ASP A 422 49.49 17.70 -9.04
C ASP A 422 50.51 17.12 -8.04
#